data_AF-X1RI98-F1
#
_entry.id   AF-X1RI98-F1
#
_cell.length_a   1.000
_cell.length_b   1.000
_cell.length_c   1.000
_cell.angle_alpha   90.00
_cell.angle_beta   90.00
_cell.angle_gamma   90.00
#
_symmetry.space_group_name_H-M   'P 1'
#
loop_
_entity.id
_entity.type
_entity.pdbx_description
1 polymer ?
#
loop_
_entity_poly.entity_id
_entity_poly.type
_entity_poly.pdbx_seq_one_letter_code
_entity_poly.pdbx_strand_id
1 'polypeptide(L)'
;MAIDKNDLHQPESLSKRVVRGGIWVFALRIANRSLGFIRTIILARLLAPHDFGLFGIAMLAIATLETFSQTGFQAALVQKKKNVEPYLDTAWTISAIRGIILFLILFSSAPLIANFF
;
A
#
# COMPACT_ATOMS: atom_id res chain seq x y z
N MET A 1 -57.06 -6.69 -0.99
CA MET A 1 -55.69 -7.03 -1.43
C MET A 1 -54.81 -5.84 -1.08
N ALA A 2 -54.24 -5.84 0.12
CA ALA A 2 -53.41 -4.74 0.61
C ALA A 2 -52.01 -4.88 0.00
N ILE A 3 -51.54 -3.81 -0.65
CA ILE A 3 -50.15 -3.73 -1.10
C ILE A 3 -49.31 -3.51 0.15
N ASP A 4 -48.58 -4.56 0.54
CA ASP A 4 -47.55 -4.48 1.57
C ASP A 4 -46.47 -3.49 1.10
N LYS A 5 -46.28 -2.41 1.86
CA LYS A 5 -45.31 -1.34 1.55
C LYS A 5 -43.93 -1.63 2.15
N ASN A 6 -43.65 -2.87 2.55
CA ASN A 6 -42.50 -3.21 3.38
C ASN A 6 -41.22 -3.56 2.60
N ASP A 7 -41.21 -3.49 1.27
CA ASP A 7 -40.06 -3.85 0.43
C ASP A 7 -39.23 -2.66 -0.08
N LEU A 8 -39.38 -1.46 0.51
CA LEU A 8 -38.49 -0.35 0.23
C LEU A 8 -37.23 -0.46 1.11
N HIS A 9 -36.28 -1.30 0.68
CA HIS A 9 -34.89 -1.18 1.13
C HIS A 9 -34.39 0.24 0.80
N GLN A 10 -34.58 1.19 1.73
CA GLN A 10 -34.06 2.53 1.55
C GLN A 10 -32.53 2.42 1.46
N PRO A 11 -31.92 2.78 0.32
CA PRO A 11 -30.49 2.67 0.17
C PRO A 11 -29.84 3.52 1.26
N GLU A 12 -28.88 2.95 2.02
CA GLU A 12 -28.16 3.70 3.05
C GLU A 12 -27.75 5.09 2.50
N SER A 13 -28.01 6.14 3.29
CA SER A 13 -27.70 7.51 2.90
C SER A 13 -26.24 7.62 2.46
N LEU A 14 -25.98 8.43 1.42
CA LEU A 14 -24.63 8.62 0.86
C LEU A 14 -23.62 8.96 1.95
N SER A 15 -23.99 9.82 2.90
CA SER A 15 -23.18 10.19 4.06
C SER A 15 -22.76 8.97 4.89
N LYS A 16 -23.69 8.04 5.17
CA LYS A 16 -23.39 6.84 5.96
C LYS A 16 -22.40 5.92 5.24
N ARG A 17 -22.54 5.77 3.91
CA ARG A 17 -21.60 4.98 3.09
C ARG A 17 -20.20 5.59 3.04
N VAL A 18 -20.13 6.91 2.86
CA VAL A 18 -18.86 7.67 2.86
C VAL A 18 -18.16 7.53 4.21
N VAL A 19 -18.88 7.69 5.32
CA VAL A 19 -18.32 7.54 6.67
C VAL A 19 -17.82 6.11 6.89
N ARG A 20 -18.61 5.10 6.55
CA ARG A 20 -18.22 3.69 6.72
C ARG A 20 -16.97 3.33 5.90
N GLY A 21 -16.93 3.74 4.62
CA GLY A 21 -15.76 3.52 3.76
C GLY A 21 -14.53 4.30 4.23
N GLY A 22 -14.73 5.54 4.68
CA GLY A 22 -13.67 6.38 5.25
C GLY A 22 -13.07 5.78 6.51
N ILE A 23 -13.91 5.30 7.44
CA ILE A 23 -13.47 4.59 8.65
C ILE A 23 -12.65 3.35 8.28
N TRP A 24 -13.08 2.58 7.26
CA TRP A 24 -12.36 1.40 6.81
C TRP A 24 -10.96 1.73 6.28
N VAL A 25 -10.85 2.70 5.39
CA VAL A 25 -9.56 3.15 4.83
C VAL A 25 -8.66 3.74 5.92
N PHE A 26 -9.25 4.51 6.84
CA PHE A 26 -8.52 5.09 7.97
C PHE A 26 -7.97 4.01 8.90
N ALA A 27 -8.79 3.03 9.28
CA ALA A 27 -8.38 1.90 10.10
C ALA A 27 -7.23 1.12 9.45
N LEU A 28 -7.31 0.85 8.14
CA LEU A 28 -6.25 0.17 7.41
C LEU A 28 -4.94 0.98 7.38
N ARG A 29 -5.02 2.30 7.20
CA ARG A 29 -3.84 3.19 7.25
C ARG A 29 -3.20 3.20 8.63
N ILE A 30 -4.00 3.30 9.68
CA ILE A 30 -3.51 3.25 11.06
C ILE A 30 -2.89 1.89 11.37
N ALA A 31 -3.52 0.79 10.96
CA ALA A 31 -2.96 -0.55 11.13
C ALA A 31 -1.58 -0.68 10.46
N ASN A 32 -1.45 -0.28 9.19
CA ASN A 32 -0.17 -0.31 8.48
C ASN A 32 0.89 0.57 9.15
N ARG A 33 0.53 1.77 9.60
CA ARG A 33 1.46 2.67 10.28
C ARG A 33 1.92 2.09 11.63
N SER A 34 1.01 1.53 12.41
CA SER A 34 1.30 0.87 13.67
C SER A 34 2.23 -0.33 13.48
N LEU A 35 1.97 -1.17 12.47
CA LEU A 35 2.85 -2.30 12.12
C LEU A 35 4.27 -1.83 11.77
N GLY A 36 4.41 -0.77 10.97
CA GLY A 36 5.72 -0.20 10.63
C GLY A 36 6.44 0.39 11.85
N PHE A 37 5.70 1.04 12.74
CA PHE A 37 6.24 1.58 13.99
C PHE A 37 6.71 0.47 14.93
N ILE A 38 5.89 -0.57 15.13
CA ILE A 38 6.24 -1.75 15.92
C ILE A 38 7.47 -2.44 15.34
N ARG A 39 7.54 -2.65 14.02
CA ARG A 39 8.73 -3.18 13.34
C ARG A 39 9.98 -2.36 13.68
N THR A 40 9.87 -1.05 13.65
CA THR A 40 10.98 -0.15 13.96
C THR A 40 11.43 -0.29 15.42
N ILE A 41 10.50 -0.40 16.38
CA ILE A 41 10.82 -0.64 17.79
C ILE A 41 11.51 -2.00 17.99
N ILE A 42 11.02 -3.04 17.32
CA ILE A 42 11.62 -4.37 17.39
C ILE A 42 13.06 -4.32 16.87
N LEU A 43 13.29 -3.69 15.72
CA LEU A 43 14.63 -3.49 15.18
C LEU A 43 15.49 -2.63 16.11
N ALA A 44 14.92 -1.64 16.80
CA ALA A 44 15.62 -0.82 17.79
C ALA A 44 16.16 -1.59 18.99
N ARG A 45 15.53 -2.73 19.31
CA ARG A 45 16.03 -3.62 20.36
C ARG A 45 16.96 -4.71 19.85
N LEU A 46 16.82 -5.11 18.58
CA LEU A 46 17.59 -6.21 17.99
C LEU A 46 18.92 -5.75 17.38
N LEU A 47 18.93 -4.59 16.72
CA LEU A 47 20.13 -4.03 16.10
C LEU A 47 21.01 -3.37 17.16
N ALA A 48 22.33 -3.48 16.96
CA ALA A 48 23.25 -2.67 17.72
C ALA A 48 23.10 -1.19 17.31
N PRO A 49 23.39 -0.23 18.21
CA PRO A 49 23.28 1.20 17.90
C PRO A 49 24.08 1.64 16.66
N HIS A 50 25.17 0.93 16.33
CA HIS A 50 25.98 1.24 15.14
C HIS A 50 25.34 0.77 13.82
N ASP A 51 24.48 -0.26 13.85
CA ASP A 51 23.80 -0.76 12.65
C ASP A 51 22.62 0.11 12.22
N PHE A 52 22.17 1.01 13.10
CA PHE A 52 21.03 1.88 12.84
C PHE A 52 21.26 2.85 11.68
N GLY A 53 22.50 3.30 11.49
CA GLY A 53 22.87 4.13 10.35
C GLY A 53 22.66 3.40 9.03
N LEU A 54 23.16 2.16 8.93
CA LEU A 54 23.01 1.30 7.77
C LEU A 54 21.53 0.96 7.49
N PHE A 55 20.76 0.67 8.54
CA PHE A 55 19.31 0.46 8.42
C PHE A 55 18.61 1.71 7.87
N GLY A 56 18.96 2.90 8.36
CA GLY A 56 18.41 4.17 7.87
C GLY A 56 18.70 4.41 6.39
N ILE A 57 19.93 4.16 5.95
CA ILE A 57 20.33 4.26 4.54
C ILE A 57 19.53 3.28 3.66
N ALA A 58 19.39 2.03 4.11
CA ALA A 58 18.60 1.03 3.39
C ALA A 58 17.13 1.46 3.27
N MET A 59 16.54 1.98 4.36
CA MET A 59 15.16 2.48 4.35
C MET A 59 14.99 3.69 3.44
N LEU A 60 15.98 4.59 3.37
CA LEU A 60 15.97 5.73 2.47
C LEU A 60 16.00 5.26 1.01
N ALA A 61 16.90 4.36 0.65
CA ALA A 61 16.98 3.80 -0.71
C ALA A 61 15.67 3.11 -1.14
N ILE A 62 15.08 2.30 -0.25
CA ILE A 62 13.79 1.65 -0.49
C ILE A 62 12.69 2.71 -0.68
N ALA A 63 12.58 3.69 0.22
CA ALA A 63 11.53 4.71 0.16
C ALA A 63 11.63 5.56 -1.12
N THR A 64 12.84 5.91 -1.54
CA THR A 64 13.09 6.60 -2.81
C THR A 64 12.58 5.79 -3.99
N LEU A 65 13.03 4.53 -4.12
CA LEU A 65 12.61 3.65 -5.23
C LEU A 65 11.10 3.42 -5.25
N GLU A 66 10.48 3.17 -4.10
CA GLU A 66 9.03 2.99 -3.99
C GLU A 66 8.27 4.24 -4.43
N THR A 67 8.73 5.43 -4.02
CA THR A 67 8.08 6.71 -4.35
C THR A 67 8.13 6.97 -5.86
N PHE A 68 9.28 6.79 -6.50
CA PHE A 68 9.42 7.00 -7.94
C PHE A 68 8.70 5.94 -8.79
N SER A 69 8.49 4.74 -8.24
CA SER A 69 7.88 3.63 -8.96
C SER A 69 6.34 3.60 -8.88
N GLN A 70 5.69 4.57 -8.25
CA GLN A 70 4.23 4.59 -8.17
C GLN A 70 3.60 4.85 -9.54
N THR A 71 2.80 3.90 -10.03
CA THR A 71 2.22 3.94 -11.39
C THR A 71 0.76 4.39 -11.45
N GLY A 72 0.07 4.52 -10.32
CA GLY A 72 -1.35 4.89 -10.28
C GLY A 72 -2.34 3.82 -10.76
N PHE A 73 -1.88 2.62 -11.19
CA PHE A 73 -2.75 1.55 -11.70
C PHE A 73 -3.87 1.17 -10.73
N GLN A 74 -3.56 1.02 -9.44
CA GLN A 74 -4.55 0.69 -8.42
C GLN A 74 -5.65 1.76 -8.32
N ALA A 75 -5.29 3.04 -8.38
CA ALA A 75 -6.25 4.14 -8.33
C ALA A 75 -7.14 4.16 -9.59
N ALA A 76 -6.57 3.93 -10.77
CA ALA A 76 -7.31 3.84 -12.03
C ALA A 76 -8.31 2.66 -12.01
N LEU A 77 -7.90 1.54 -11.43
CA LEU A 77 -8.72 0.34 -11.32
C LEU A 77 -9.91 0.52 -10.36
N VAL A 78 -9.68 1.20 -9.22
CA VAL A 78 -10.74 1.56 -8.26
C VAL A 78 -11.77 2.53 -8.85
N GLN A 79 -11.36 3.45 -9.74
CA GLN A 79 -12.27 4.41 -10.38
C GLN A 79 -13.10 3.79 -11.52
N LYS A 80 -12.75 2.58 -11.98
CA LYS A 80 -13.41 1.94 -13.11
C LYS A 80 -14.79 1.42 -12.73
N LYS A 81 -15.83 1.96 -13.37
CA LYS A 81 -17.23 1.72 -12.99
C LYS A 81 -17.82 0.36 -13.40
N LYS A 82 -17.26 -0.34 -14.40
CA LYS A 82 -17.76 -1.65 -14.88
C LYS A 82 -16.64 -2.55 -15.44
N ASN A 83 -16.80 -3.86 -15.24
CA ASN A 83 -15.96 -4.98 -15.73
C ASN A 83 -14.46 -4.75 -15.49
N VAL A 84 -14.06 -4.91 -14.24
CA VAL A 84 -12.67 -4.77 -13.81
C VAL A 84 -11.89 -6.08 -13.94
N GLU A 85 -12.56 -7.24 -13.92
CA GLU A 85 -11.90 -8.55 -13.87
C GLU A 85 -10.81 -8.75 -14.93
N PRO A 86 -11.01 -8.40 -16.23
CA PRO A 86 -9.98 -8.60 -17.24
C PRO A 86 -8.68 -7.81 -17.00
N TYR A 87 -8.76 -6.75 -16.18
CA TYR A 87 -7.65 -5.87 -15.88
C TYR A 87 -6.94 -6.26 -14.59
N LEU A 88 -7.53 -7.12 -13.75
CA LEU A 88 -6.95 -7.55 -12.48
C LEU A 88 -5.67 -8.34 -12.71
N ASP A 89 -5.69 -9.31 -13.64
CA ASP A 89 -4.53 -10.14 -13.96
C ASP A 89 -3.37 -9.29 -14.51
N THR A 90 -3.70 -8.32 -15.36
CA THR A 90 -2.70 -7.39 -15.92
C THR A 90 -2.14 -6.48 -14.83
N ALA A 91 -2.99 -5.90 -13.99
CA ALA A 91 -2.57 -5.03 -12.89
C ALA A 91 -1.69 -5.78 -11.88
N TRP A 92 -2.02 -7.03 -11.57
CA TRP A 92 -1.23 -7.90 -10.73
C TRP A 92 0.12 -8.22 -11.37
N THR A 93 0.13 -8.64 -12.65
CA THR A 93 1.35 -8.98 -13.39
C THR A 93 2.30 -7.79 -13.49
N ILE A 94 1.79 -6.60 -13.82
CA ILE A 94 2.59 -5.36 -13.85
C ILE A 94 3.14 -5.04 -12.46
N SER A 95 2.35 -5.23 -11.40
CA SER A 95 2.81 -5.00 -10.02
C SER A 95 3.94 -5.97 -9.63
N ALA A 96 3.84 -7.25 -10.03
CA ALA A 96 4.87 -8.25 -9.80
C ALA A 96 6.15 -7.93 -10.58
N ILE A 97 6.04 -7.64 -11.87
CA ILE A 97 7.18 -7.24 -12.72
C ILE A 97 7.86 -5.99 -12.16
N ARG A 98 7.08 -4.98 -11.76
CA ARG A 98 7.61 -3.78 -11.11
C ARG A 98 8.38 -4.12 -9.84
N GLY A 99 7.86 -5.00 -9.00
CA GLY A 99 8.54 -5.49 -7.80
C GLY A 99 9.88 -6.16 -8.11
N ILE A 100 9.91 -7.01 -9.14
CA ILE A 100 11.14 -7.67 -9.61
C ILE A 100 12.15 -6.64 -10.12
N ILE A 101 11.72 -5.66 -10.92
CA ILE A 101 12.58 -4.58 -11.42
C ILE A 101 13.16 -3.77 -10.25
N LEU A 102 12.32 -3.36 -9.30
CA LEU A 102 12.77 -2.63 -8.12
C LEU A 102 13.78 -3.41 -7.30
N PHE A 103 13.54 -4.72 -7.10
CA PHE A 103 14.48 -5.60 -6.44
C PHE A 103 15.83 -5.66 -7.17
N LEU A 104 15.83 -5.86 -8.48
CA LEU A 104 17.05 -5.93 -9.28
C LEU A 104 17.84 -4.62 -9.25
N ILE A 105 17.14 -3.47 -9.32
CA ILE A 105 17.76 -2.14 -9.22
C ILE A 105 18.40 -1.96 -7.83
N LEU A 106 17.66 -2.27 -6.77
CA LEU A 106 18.16 -2.12 -5.40
C LEU A 106 19.35 -3.06 -5.13
N PHE A 107 19.26 -4.32 -5.57
CA PHE A 107 20.31 -5.31 -5.41
C PHE A 107 21.59 -4.91 -6.15
N SER A 108 21.45 -4.46 -7.41
CA SER A 108 22.60 -4.04 -8.23
C SER A 108 23.20 -2.72 -7.75
N SER A 109 22.40 -1.84 -7.12
CA SER A 109 22.88 -0.57 -6.55
C SER A 109 23.43 -0.71 -5.12
N ALA A 110 23.16 -1.81 -4.42
CA ALA A 110 23.67 -2.06 -3.06
C ALA A 110 25.18 -1.80 -2.88
N PRO A 111 26.11 -2.30 -3.75
CA PRO A 111 27.53 -2.00 -3.60
C PRO A 111 27.87 -0.52 -3.82
N LEU A 112 27.16 0.17 -4.72
CA LEU A 112 27.36 1.60 -4.95
C LEU A 112 26.90 2.42 -3.74
N ILE A 113 25.75 2.08 -3.17
CA ILE A 113 25.22 2.71 -1.96
C ILE A 113 26.17 2.49 -0.79
N ALA A 114 26.69 1.27 -0.63
CA ALA A 114 27.65 0.94 0.44
C ALA A 114 29.02 1.63 0.30
N ASN A 115 29.43 2.01 -0.91
CA ASN A 115 30.67 2.78 -1.13
C ASN A 115 30.48 4.28 -0.93
N PHE A 116 29.25 4.78 -1.07
CA PHE A 116 28.94 6.21 -0.95
C PHE A 116 28.80 6.66 0.52
N PHE A 117 28.25 5.79 1.36
CA PHE A 117 28.04 6.02 2.80
C PHE A 117 29.09 5.31 3.64
#